data_AF-A0A7G9FIX1-F1
#
_entry.id   AF-A0A7G9FIX1-F1
#
_cell.length_a   1.000
_cell.length_b   1.000
_cell.length_c   1.000
_cell.angle_alpha   90.00
_cell.angle_beta   90.00
_cell.angle_gamma   90.00
#
_symmetry.space_group_name_H-M   'P 1'
#
loop_
_entity.id
_entity.type
_entity.pdbx_description
1 polymer ?
#
loop_
_entity_poly.entity_id
_entity_poly.type
_entity_poly.pdbx_seq_one_letter_code
_entity_poly.pdbx_strand_id
1 'polypeptide(L)'
;MLRPDDIRSTAFKKGLFGYKAADVDSFKDTVFRAYSDLSKDYEETKDKFDKLTKAMEDTRLKLFELENKLQQAENVSTDAGESVEAKKRADQIIKNAEATAADIIAKAKAQSEKLESSAKPKAEAPKVEPEPAKESASSKFFKKADEDVHTAATSNDDDDEIFVGEIEDARKPDRMMIGDGEEEDEGFEFL
;
A
#
# COMPACT_ATOMS: atom_id res chain seq x y z
N MET A 1 26.76 47.78 -12.30
CA MET A 1 27.85 46.79 -12.48
C MET A 1 28.56 47.12 -13.78
N LEU A 2 29.87 46.94 -13.86
CA LEU A 2 30.65 47.19 -15.08
C LEU A 2 30.39 46.06 -16.08
N ARG A 3 30.11 46.36 -17.36
CA ARG A 3 29.95 45.34 -18.40
C ARG A 3 31.29 45.08 -19.10
N PRO A 4 31.46 43.92 -19.77
CA PRO A 4 32.65 43.67 -20.58
C PRO A 4 32.98 44.84 -21.52
N ASP A 5 32.01 45.37 -22.27
CA ASP A 5 32.24 46.50 -23.19
C ASP A 5 32.69 47.79 -22.51
N ASP A 6 32.28 48.01 -21.25
CA ASP A 6 32.70 49.16 -20.47
C ASP A 6 34.22 49.05 -20.16
N ILE A 7 34.75 47.85 -19.95
CA ILE A 7 36.19 47.58 -19.75
C ILE A 7 36.99 47.93 -21.01
N ARG A 8 36.52 47.48 -22.17
CA ARG A 8 37.20 47.69 -23.45
C ARG A 8 37.24 49.17 -23.82
N SER A 9 36.12 49.87 -23.65
CA SER A 9 35.95 51.28 -24.00
C SER A 9 36.58 52.26 -23.00
N THR A 10 37.01 51.79 -21.82
CA THR A 10 37.62 52.65 -20.79
C THR A 10 38.89 53.35 -21.32
N ALA A 11 38.93 54.68 -21.24
CA ALA A 11 40.10 55.48 -21.59
C ALA A 11 40.76 56.05 -20.33
N PHE A 12 42.08 55.98 -20.27
CA PHE A 12 42.87 56.51 -19.15
C PHE A 12 43.55 57.84 -19.52
N LYS A 13 43.60 58.77 -18.57
CA LYS A 13 44.35 60.03 -18.73
C LYS A 13 45.85 59.76 -18.74
N LYS A 14 46.61 60.50 -19.54
CA LYS A 14 48.08 60.42 -19.59
C LYS A 14 48.70 61.34 -18.53
N GLY A 15 49.74 60.85 -17.85
CA GLY A 15 50.53 61.61 -16.87
C GLY A 15 52.03 61.52 -17.17
N LEU A 16 52.83 62.37 -16.52
CA LEU A 16 54.29 62.45 -16.72
C LEU A 16 55.01 61.16 -16.31
N PHE A 17 54.45 60.42 -15.35
CA PHE A 17 54.86 59.08 -14.97
C PHE A 17 53.61 58.20 -14.94
N GLY A 18 53.64 57.05 -15.62
CA GLY A 18 52.49 56.15 -15.70
C GLY A 18 52.84 54.83 -16.37
N TYR A 19 51.89 53.91 -16.35
CA TYR A 19 52.03 52.63 -17.04
C TYR A 19 52.09 52.81 -18.56
N LYS A 20 52.77 51.88 -19.22
CA LYS A 20 52.83 51.87 -20.68
C LYS A 20 51.43 51.53 -21.22
N ALA A 21 50.96 52.33 -22.18
CA ALA A 21 49.64 52.15 -22.76
C ALA A 21 49.44 50.73 -23.33
N ALA A 22 50.46 50.18 -24.01
CA ALA A 22 50.40 48.83 -24.57
C ALA A 22 50.19 47.74 -23.50
N ASP A 23 50.86 47.85 -22.35
CA ASP A 23 50.72 46.88 -21.26
C ASP A 23 49.32 46.98 -20.62
N VAL A 24 48.82 48.22 -20.47
CA VAL A 24 47.45 48.48 -19.96
C VAL A 24 46.41 47.93 -20.93
N ASP A 25 46.55 48.16 -22.23
CA ASP A 25 45.62 47.68 -23.24
C ASP A 25 45.61 46.14 -23.31
N SER A 26 46.78 45.49 -23.26
CA SER A 26 46.87 44.03 -23.18
C SER A 26 46.22 43.47 -21.90
N PHE A 27 46.36 44.17 -20.77
CA PHE A 27 45.69 43.79 -19.54
C PHE A 27 44.16 43.95 -19.66
N LYS A 28 43.67 45.07 -20.20
CA LYS A 28 42.23 45.28 -20.45
C LYS A 28 41.64 44.19 -21.32
N ASP A 29 42.33 43.74 -22.36
CA ASP A 29 41.87 42.64 -23.22
C ASP A 29 41.75 41.31 -22.45
N THR A 30 42.68 41.05 -21.52
CA THR A 30 42.64 39.86 -20.66
C THR A 30 41.46 39.92 -19.69
N VAL A 31 41.26 41.05 -19.03
CA VAL A 31 40.14 41.27 -18.10
C VAL A 31 38.80 41.23 -18.86
N PHE A 32 38.73 41.83 -20.05
CA PHE A 32 37.55 41.78 -20.92
C PHE A 32 37.14 40.34 -21.22
N ARG A 33 38.09 39.50 -21.66
CA ARG A 33 37.82 38.08 -21.98
C ARG A 33 37.31 37.33 -20.74
N ALA A 34 38.03 37.44 -19.63
CA ALA A 34 37.65 36.76 -18.39
C ALA A 34 36.27 37.20 -17.89
N TYR A 35 35.94 38.49 -17.98
CA TYR A 35 34.64 39.01 -17.54
C TYR A 35 33.51 38.66 -18.51
N SER A 36 33.80 38.60 -19.81
CA SER A 36 32.86 38.12 -20.82
C SER A 36 32.53 36.65 -20.63
N ASP A 37 33.55 35.82 -20.40
CA ASP A 37 33.37 34.38 -20.15
C ASP A 37 32.59 34.17 -18.84
N LEU A 38 32.95 34.88 -17.77
CA LEU A 38 32.22 34.84 -16.50
C LEU A 38 30.76 35.26 -16.65
N SER A 39 30.48 36.33 -17.40
CA SER A 39 29.11 36.80 -17.62
C SER A 39 28.30 35.76 -18.39
N LYS A 40 28.90 35.14 -19.41
CA LYS A 40 28.25 34.09 -20.20
C LYS A 40 27.98 32.84 -19.36
N ASP A 41 28.97 32.39 -18.59
CA ASP A 41 28.83 31.23 -17.70
C ASP A 41 27.76 31.49 -16.62
N TYR A 42 27.67 32.72 -16.10
CA TYR A 42 26.63 33.12 -15.16
C TYR A 42 25.23 33.03 -15.80
N GLU A 43 25.04 33.57 -17.00
CA GLU A 43 23.76 33.49 -17.72
C GLU A 43 23.38 32.03 -18.02
N GLU A 44 24.32 31.22 -18.53
CA GLU A 44 24.08 29.80 -18.79
C GLU A 44 23.74 29.02 -17.50
N THR A 45 24.41 29.33 -16.41
CA THR A 45 24.18 28.69 -15.10
C THR A 45 22.83 29.10 -14.53
N LYS A 46 22.48 30.38 -14.63
CA LYS A 46 21.17 30.90 -14.22
C LYS A 46 20.04 30.25 -15.02
N ASP A 47 20.18 30.15 -16.34
CA ASP A 47 19.19 29.47 -17.18
C ASP A 47 18.99 27.99 -16.80
N LYS A 48 20.08 27.29 -16.46
CA LYS A 48 20.00 25.90 -15.96
C LYS A 48 19.31 25.84 -14.59
N PHE A 49 19.64 26.76 -13.70
CA PHE A 49 19.01 26.85 -12.39
C PHE A 49 17.50 27.09 -12.52
N ASP A 50 17.08 28.05 -13.35
CA ASP A 50 15.66 28.36 -13.55
C ASP A 50 14.90 27.16 -14.15
N LYS A 51 15.52 26.41 -15.07
CA LYS A 51 14.94 25.17 -15.62
C LYS A 51 14.81 24.07 -14.55
N LEU A 52 15.82 23.89 -13.71
CA LEU A 52 15.79 22.91 -12.63
C LEU A 52 14.75 23.26 -11.57
N THR A 53 14.65 24.53 -11.20
CA THR A 53 13.65 25.03 -10.26
C THR A 53 12.23 24.75 -10.77
N LYS A 54 11.94 25.06 -12.04
CA LYS A 54 10.65 24.73 -12.67
C LYS A 54 10.37 23.22 -12.69
N ALA A 55 11.36 22.41 -13.05
CA ALA A 55 11.20 20.96 -13.06
C ALA A 55 10.93 20.40 -11.65
N MET A 56 11.52 21.00 -10.62
CA MET A 56 11.27 20.64 -9.22
C MET A 56 9.86 21.04 -8.78
N GLU A 57 9.41 22.24 -9.12
CA GLU A 57 8.03 22.70 -8.87
C GLU A 57 7.00 21.79 -9.56
N ASP A 58 7.20 21.46 -10.84
CA ASP A 58 6.35 20.54 -11.59
C ASP A 58 6.31 19.15 -10.95
N THR A 59 7.46 18.67 -10.47
CA THR A 59 7.55 17.38 -9.77
C THR A 59 6.79 17.42 -8.45
N ARG A 60 6.90 18.51 -7.69
CA ARG A 60 6.16 18.69 -6.44
C ARG A 60 4.65 18.71 -6.65
N LEU A 61 4.18 19.36 -7.72
CA LEU A 61 2.75 19.36 -8.09
C LEU A 61 2.25 17.96 -8.45
N LYS A 62 3.02 17.20 -9.24
CA LYS A 62 2.69 15.81 -9.56
C LYS A 62 2.66 14.91 -8.34
N LEU A 63 3.59 15.11 -7.40
CA LEU A 63 3.63 14.37 -6.15
C LEU A 63 2.37 14.63 -5.32
N PHE A 64 1.97 15.89 -5.18
CA PHE A 64 0.72 16.26 -4.49
C PHE A 64 -0.53 15.66 -5.17
N GLU A 65 -0.58 15.65 -6.51
CA GLU A 65 -1.68 15.01 -7.24
C GLU A 65 -1.73 13.49 -7.00
N LEU A 66 -0.56 12.83 -6.98
CA LEU A 66 -0.46 11.40 -6.68
C LEU A 66 -0.84 11.09 -5.23
N GLU A 67 -0.42 11.91 -4.28
CA GLU A 67 -0.82 11.80 -2.87
C GLU A 67 -2.33 11.94 -2.71
N ASN A 68 -2.95 12.93 -3.35
CA ASN A 68 -4.40 13.08 -3.36
C ASN A 68 -5.12 11.88 -3.97
N LYS A 69 -4.62 11.34 -5.08
CA LYS A 69 -5.18 10.13 -5.70
C LYS A 69 -5.05 8.91 -4.80
N LEU A 70 -3.91 8.75 -4.12
CA LEU A 70 -3.68 7.67 -3.17
C LEU A 70 -4.65 7.80 -2.00
N GLN A 71 -4.80 8.99 -1.43
CA GLN A 71 -5.73 9.24 -0.34
C GLN A 71 -7.19 9.03 -0.76
N GLN A 72 -7.58 9.41 -1.98
CA GLN A 72 -8.89 9.06 -2.53
C GLN A 72 -9.07 7.55 -2.69
N ALA A 73 -8.06 6.83 -3.19
CA ALA A 73 -8.13 5.37 -3.32
C ALA A 73 -8.20 4.68 -1.95
N GLU A 74 -7.48 5.18 -0.95
CA GLU A 74 -7.56 4.70 0.44
C GLU A 74 -8.92 5.00 1.07
N ASN A 75 -9.45 6.21 0.87
CA ASN A 75 -10.79 6.59 1.32
C ASN A 75 -11.88 5.77 0.61
N VAL A 76 -11.75 5.47 -0.69
CA VAL A 76 -12.69 4.57 -1.40
C VAL A 76 -12.54 3.12 -0.92
N SER A 77 -11.33 2.67 -0.58
CA SER A 77 -11.09 1.35 -0.02
C SER A 77 -11.68 1.20 1.39
N THR A 78 -11.67 2.28 2.18
CA THR A 78 -12.27 2.33 3.52
C THR A 78 -13.78 2.61 3.48
N ASP A 79 -14.25 3.35 2.47
CA ASP A 79 -15.67 3.55 2.11
C ASP A 79 -16.23 2.37 1.29
N ALA A 80 -15.58 1.21 1.38
CA ALA A 80 -16.24 -0.09 1.37
C ALA A 80 -17.21 -0.25 2.56
N GLY A 81 -17.97 0.80 2.92
CA GLY A 81 -19.16 0.73 3.75
C GLY A 81 -20.21 -0.23 3.17
N GLU A 82 -20.13 -0.52 1.86
CA GLU A 82 -20.83 -1.65 1.23
C GLU A 82 -20.50 -3.00 1.90
N SER A 83 -19.28 -3.21 2.41
CA SER A 83 -18.88 -4.44 3.10
C SER A 83 -19.56 -4.61 4.45
N VAL A 84 -19.76 -3.53 5.20
CA VAL A 84 -20.41 -3.60 6.54
C VAL A 84 -21.91 -3.80 6.40
N GLU A 85 -22.57 -3.07 5.50
CA GLU A 85 -23.99 -3.28 5.23
C GLU A 85 -24.28 -4.63 4.57
N ALA A 86 -23.44 -5.08 3.64
CA ALA A 86 -23.59 -6.40 3.02
C ALA A 86 -23.42 -7.52 4.05
N LYS A 87 -22.43 -7.42 4.95
CA LYS A 87 -22.27 -8.37 6.07
C LYS A 87 -23.48 -8.39 6.98
N LYS A 88 -23.98 -7.22 7.40
CA LYS A 88 -25.18 -7.11 8.24
C LYS A 88 -26.43 -7.70 7.57
N ARG A 89 -26.61 -7.47 6.27
CA ARG A 89 -27.71 -8.08 5.49
C ARG A 89 -27.53 -9.60 5.37
N ALA A 90 -26.31 -10.09 5.16
CA ALA A 90 -26.01 -11.52 5.12
C ALA A 90 -26.31 -12.21 6.46
N ASP A 91 -25.85 -11.63 7.57
CA ASP A 91 -26.12 -12.17 8.93
C ASP A 91 -27.62 -12.21 9.24
N GLN A 92 -28.38 -11.19 8.80
CA GLN A 92 -29.84 -11.16 8.94
C GLN A 92 -30.53 -12.27 8.14
N ILE A 93 -30.06 -12.55 6.92
CA ILE A 93 -30.60 -13.62 6.07
C ILE A 93 -30.32 -15.00 6.70
N ILE A 94 -29.10 -15.22 7.19
CA ILE A 94 -28.72 -16.47 7.86
C ILE A 94 -29.61 -16.70 9.08
N LYS A 95 -29.76 -15.70 9.95
CA LYS A 95 -30.59 -15.80 11.16
C LYS A 95 -32.06 -16.11 10.85
N ASN A 96 -32.61 -15.51 9.79
CA ASN A 96 -33.98 -15.77 9.36
C ASN A 96 -34.16 -17.19 8.79
N ALA A 97 -33.17 -17.67 8.04
CA ALA A 97 -33.17 -19.03 7.50
C ALA A 97 -33.10 -20.08 8.63
N GLU A 98 -32.26 -19.86 9.63
CA GLU A 98 -32.15 -20.71 10.82
C GLU A 98 -33.46 -20.77 11.62
N ALA A 99 -34.08 -19.63 11.86
CA ALA A 99 -35.37 -19.56 12.56
C ALA A 99 -36.48 -20.31 11.80
N THR A 100 -36.48 -20.17 10.47
CA THR A 100 -37.44 -20.87 9.59
C THR A 100 -37.21 -22.38 9.61
N ALA A 101 -35.94 -22.82 9.54
CA ALA A 101 -35.59 -24.22 9.63
C ALA A 101 -35.99 -24.83 10.98
N ALA A 102 -35.75 -24.11 12.08
CA ALA A 102 -36.16 -24.53 13.42
C ALA A 102 -37.68 -24.68 13.55
N ASP A 103 -38.45 -23.74 13.00
CA ASP A 103 -39.92 -23.79 12.99
C ASP A 103 -40.44 -24.96 12.14
N ILE A 104 -39.85 -25.21 10.97
CA ILE A 104 -40.19 -26.38 10.13
C ILE A 104 -39.92 -27.69 10.89
N ILE A 105 -38.78 -27.80 11.56
CA ILE A 105 -38.43 -28.99 12.35
C ILE A 105 -39.42 -29.16 13.52
N ALA A 106 -39.76 -28.08 14.22
CA ALA A 106 -40.72 -28.10 15.32
C ALA A 106 -42.11 -28.55 14.85
N LYS A 107 -42.59 -27.99 13.73
CA LYS A 107 -43.86 -28.38 13.09
C LYS A 107 -43.85 -29.83 12.65
N ALA A 108 -42.77 -30.30 12.03
CA ALA A 108 -42.62 -31.69 11.62
C ALA A 108 -42.65 -32.64 12.81
N LYS A 109 -41.95 -32.32 13.91
CA LYS A 109 -41.98 -33.10 15.17
C LYS A 109 -43.37 -33.13 15.80
N ALA A 110 -44.05 -31.99 15.87
CA ALA A 110 -45.41 -31.92 16.41
C ALA A 110 -46.41 -32.73 15.55
N GLN A 111 -46.23 -32.71 14.23
CA GLN A 111 -47.04 -33.53 13.32
C GLN A 111 -46.73 -35.02 13.44
N SER A 112 -45.47 -35.42 13.55
CA SER A 112 -45.10 -36.83 13.75
C SER A 112 -45.64 -37.37 15.07
N GLU A 113 -45.55 -36.60 16.16
CA GLU A 113 -46.09 -36.99 17.47
C GLU A 113 -47.64 -37.11 17.45
N LYS A 114 -48.31 -36.22 16.70
CA LYS A 114 -49.75 -36.29 16.48
C LYS A 114 -50.17 -37.49 15.61
N LEU A 115 -49.34 -37.88 14.64
CA LEU A 115 -49.55 -39.05 13.81
C LEU A 115 -49.31 -40.34 14.61
N GLU A 116 -48.23 -40.42 15.39
CA GLU A 116 -47.92 -41.57 16.25
C GLU A 116 -48.98 -41.80 17.34
N SER A 117 -49.52 -40.72 17.93
CA SER A 117 -50.62 -40.83 18.89
C SER A 117 -51.95 -41.25 18.27
N SER A 118 -52.14 -41.03 16.96
CA SER A 118 -53.34 -41.47 16.22
C SER A 118 -53.24 -42.88 15.62
N ALA A 119 -52.03 -43.46 15.55
CA ALA A 119 -51.75 -44.71 14.84
C ALA A 119 -51.73 -45.97 15.73
N LYS A 120 -52.49 -46.02 16.83
CA LYS A 120 -52.69 -47.26 17.59
C LYS A 120 -54.17 -47.63 17.74
N PRO A 121 -54.67 -48.47 16.83
CA PRO A 121 -55.44 -49.64 17.27
C PRO A 121 -55.02 -50.96 16.57
N LYS A 122 -54.76 -51.97 17.41
CA LYS A 122 -55.20 -53.39 17.38
C LYS A 122 -55.17 -54.21 16.06
N ALA A 123 -54.29 -55.20 16.00
CA ALA A 123 -54.48 -56.62 15.55
C ALA A 123 -53.10 -57.24 15.19
N GLU A 124 -52.56 -58.18 15.95
CA GLU A 124 -52.76 -59.65 15.86
C GLU A 124 -51.69 -60.33 14.96
N ALA A 125 -50.90 -61.22 15.58
CA ALA A 125 -49.85 -62.05 14.98
C ALA A 125 -50.49 -63.26 14.22
N PRO A 126 -49.82 -64.05 13.33
CA PRO A 126 -48.55 -64.74 13.63
C PRO A 126 -47.54 -65.07 12.48
N LYS A 127 -46.29 -65.30 12.91
CA LYS A 127 -45.25 -66.28 12.48
C LYS A 127 -44.92 -66.49 10.99
N VAL A 128 -43.65 -66.27 10.61
CA VAL A 128 -42.74 -67.27 9.99
C VAL A 128 -41.27 -66.97 10.38
N GLU A 129 -40.52 -68.03 10.69
CA GLU A 129 -39.10 -68.13 11.10
C GLU A 129 -38.10 -68.14 9.90
N PRO A 130 -36.76 -68.13 10.13
CA PRO A 130 -35.73 -67.55 9.25
C PRO A 130 -34.94 -68.56 8.38
N GLU A 131 -34.11 -68.08 7.43
CA GLU A 131 -32.83 -68.68 6.95
C GLU A 131 -32.11 -67.78 5.89
N PRO A 132 -30.78 -67.97 5.62
CA PRO A 132 -29.79 -66.88 5.45
C PRO A 132 -29.02 -66.81 4.09
N ALA A 133 -28.03 -65.89 4.04
CA ALA A 133 -26.95 -65.69 3.06
C ALA A 133 -27.34 -65.00 1.73
N LYS A 134 -26.60 -64.00 1.23
CA LYS A 134 -25.17 -64.05 0.90
C LYS A 134 -24.47 -62.68 0.99
N GLU A 135 -23.23 -62.78 1.48
CA GLU A 135 -22.15 -61.80 1.44
C GLU A 135 -21.84 -61.35 0.00
N SER A 136 -21.54 -60.06 -0.19
CA SER A 136 -20.91 -59.54 -1.42
C SER A 136 -19.60 -58.84 -1.06
N ALA A 137 -18.57 -59.20 -1.83
CA ALA A 137 -17.17 -59.03 -1.53
C ALA A 137 -16.58 -57.72 -2.10
N SER A 138 -16.43 -56.69 -1.28
CA SER A 138 -15.52 -55.58 -1.62
C SER A 138 -14.65 -55.07 -0.47
N SER A 139 -14.75 -55.61 0.75
CA SER A 139 -13.92 -55.19 1.90
C SER A 139 -12.51 -55.83 1.96
N LYS A 140 -11.87 -56.08 0.81
CA LYS A 140 -10.52 -56.68 0.73
C LYS A 140 -9.46 -55.79 0.04
N PHE A 141 -9.73 -54.49 -0.12
CA PHE A 141 -8.79 -53.56 -0.77
C PHE A 141 -8.10 -52.55 0.16
N PHE A 142 -8.24 -52.69 1.48
CA PHE A 142 -7.39 -51.99 2.44
C PHE A 142 -6.51 -53.01 3.17
N LYS A 143 -5.20 -52.75 3.19
CA LYS A 143 -4.08 -53.48 3.83
C LYS A 143 -3.28 -54.39 2.91
N LYS A 144 -2.47 -53.79 2.01
CA LYS A 144 -1.11 -54.28 1.68
C LYS A 144 -0.35 -53.28 0.80
N ALA A 145 0.35 -52.32 1.41
CA ALA A 145 1.51 -51.63 0.82
C ALA A 145 2.13 -50.68 1.87
N ASP A 146 2.50 -51.23 3.02
CA ASP A 146 3.54 -50.70 3.89
C ASP A 146 4.51 -51.87 4.10
N GLU A 147 5.51 -52.00 3.22
CA GLU A 147 6.76 -52.77 3.39
C GLU A 147 7.55 -52.65 2.08
N ASP A 148 8.86 -52.42 2.18
CA ASP A 148 9.86 -52.14 1.12
C ASP A 148 9.94 -50.63 0.74
N VAL A 149 10.96 -49.82 1.06
CA VAL A 149 12.40 -50.07 1.28
C VAL A 149 12.99 -48.93 2.11
N HIS A 150 13.61 -49.26 3.24
CA HIS A 150 14.63 -48.44 3.89
C HIS A 150 16.03 -48.79 3.33
N THR A 151 16.94 -47.81 3.39
CA THR A 151 18.42 -47.89 3.43
C THR A 151 19.24 -47.67 2.15
N ALA A 152 19.71 -46.42 1.98
CA ALA A 152 21.09 -46.02 1.61
C ALA A 152 21.19 -44.51 1.86
N ALA A 153 21.45 -44.01 3.08
CA ALA A 153 22.79 -43.79 3.64
C ALA A 153 23.79 -43.15 2.65
N THR A 154 23.90 -41.81 2.67
CA THR A 154 25.17 -41.09 2.94
C THR A 154 24.89 -39.64 3.38
N SER A 155 25.09 -39.41 4.68
CA SER A 155 25.89 -38.31 5.26
C SER A 155 25.48 -36.86 4.99
N ASN A 156 24.93 -36.17 6.00
CA ASN A 156 25.67 -35.22 6.85
C ASN A 156 24.70 -34.54 7.82
N ASP A 157 24.92 -34.82 9.12
CA ASP A 157 24.84 -33.97 10.32
C ASP A 157 23.65 -33.00 10.42
N ASP A 158 22.69 -33.26 11.32
CA ASP A 158 22.66 -32.77 12.72
C ASP A 158 22.66 -31.23 12.75
N ASP A 159 21.73 -30.51 13.36
CA ASP A 159 20.57 -30.79 14.20
C ASP A 159 19.92 -29.40 14.40
N ASP A 160 18.71 -29.39 14.94
CA ASP A 160 18.15 -28.28 15.72
C ASP A 160 17.45 -27.09 15.01
N GLU A 161 16.13 -27.12 15.23
CA GLU A 161 15.28 -25.99 15.62
C GLU A 161 14.64 -25.13 14.52
N ILE A 162 13.41 -25.52 14.20
CA ILE A 162 12.35 -24.67 13.65
C ILE A 162 12.06 -23.56 14.67
N PHE A 163 12.74 -22.42 14.57
CA PHE A 163 12.43 -21.24 15.38
C PHE A 163 11.15 -20.58 14.87
N VAL A 164 10.06 -20.82 15.60
CA VAL A 164 8.81 -20.08 15.52
C VAL A 164 9.04 -18.75 16.25
N GLY A 165 9.40 -17.70 15.51
CA GLY A 165 9.57 -16.35 16.05
C GLY A 165 8.23 -15.62 16.14
N GLU A 166 7.83 -15.30 17.37
CA GLU A 166 6.58 -14.66 17.78
C GLU A 166 6.35 -13.27 17.15
N ILE A 167 5.07 -12.95 16.95
CA ILE A 167 4.57 -11.63 16.56
C ILE A 167 4.60 -10.74 17.81
N GLU A 168 5.52 -9.79 17.89
CA GLU A 168 5.45 -8.71 18.88
C GLU A 168 4.70 -7.50 18.32
N ASP A 169 3.51 -7.33 18.87
CA ASP A 169 2.56 -6.24 18.68
C ASP A 169 3.03 -5.02 19.52
N ALA A 170 3.68 -4.05 18.87
CA ALA A 170 4.09 -2.80 19.52
C ALA A 170 3.57 -1.57 18.76
N ARG A 171 2.27 -1.30 18.90
CA ARG A 171 1.71 0.02 18.61
C ARG A 171 2.20 1.03 19.65
N LYS A 172 2.87 2.08 19.18
CA LYS A 172 2.69 3.42 19.75
C LYS A 172 2.16 4.33 18.63
N PRO A 173 0.92 4.82 18.73
CA PRO A 173 0.44 5.86 17.83
C PRO A 173 1.05 7.19 18.28
N ASP A 174 2.00 7.70 17.51
CA ASP A 174 2.40 9.11 17.66
C ASP A 174 1.26 10.00 17.16
N ARG A 175 0.37 10.26 18.12
CA ARG A 175 -0.27 11.53 18.42
C ARG A 175 -0.20 12.60 17.31
N MET A 176 -1.37 12.80 16.70
CA MET A 176 -1.87 14.03 16.07
C MET A 176 -1.03 15.29 16.34
N MET A 177 -0.59 15.92 15.24
CA MET A 177 -0.51 17.38 15.14
C MET A 177 -1.50 17.82 14.07
N ILE A 178 -2.76 17.96 14.49
CA ILE A 178 -3.79 18.74 13.79
C ILE A 178 -3.77 20.13 14.46
N GLY A 179 -3.65 21.19 13.65
CA GLY A 179 -3.61 22.60 14.05
C GLY A 179 -2.23 23.19 13.77
N ASP A 180 -2.03 24.03 12.76
CA ASP A 180 -2.75 25.29 12.58
C ASP A 180 -2.87 25.62 11.08
N GLY A 181 -4.11 25.71 10.60
CA GLY A 181 -4.44 26.31 9.33
C GLY A 181 -5.39 27.46 9.60
N GLU A 182 -5.10 28.60 8.97
CA GLU A 182 -5.97 29.76 8.77
C GLU A 182 -6.13 30.64 10.04
N GLU A 183 -6.04 31.97 10.04
CA GLU A 183 -6.49 32.94 9.04
C GLU A 183 -5.67 34.25 9.09
N GLU A 184 -5.80 34.98 7.97
CA GLU A 184 -5.45 36.38 7.79
C GLU A 184 -6.09 37.26 8.87
N ASP A 185 -5.33 38.22 9.42
CA ASP A 185 -5.94 39.43 9.98
C ASP A 185 -5.15 40.64 9.48
N GLU A 186 -5.88 41.42 8.71
CA GLU A 186 -5.51 42.69 8.12
C GLU A 186 -5.18 43.74 9.21
N GLY A 187 -4.17 44.56 8.95
CA GLY A 187 -4.10 45.91 9.52
C GLY A 187 -2.93 46.19 10.45
N PHE A 188 -1.81 46.65 9.90
CA PHE A 188 -0.98 47.64 10.59
C PHE A 188 -0.45 48.67 9.59
N GLU A 189 -1.10 49.83 9.61
CA GLU A 189 -0.77 51.05 8.90
C GLU A 189 0.40 51.74 9.64
N PHE A 190 1.48 52.07 8.93
CA PHE A 190 2.57 52.88 9.48
C PHE A 190 2.27 54.37 9.23
N LEU A 191 2.18 55.13 10.33
CA LEU A 191 2.34 56.58 10.37
C LEU A 191 3.59 56.92 11.18
#